data_AF-A0A2V7EXA8-F1
#
_entry.id   AF-A0A2V7EXA8-F1
#
_cell.length_a   1.000
_cell.length_b   1.000
_cell.length_c   1.000
_cell.angle_alpha   90.00
_cell.angle_beta   90.00
_cell.angle_gamma   90.00
#
_symmetry.space_group_name_H-M   'P 1'
#
loop_
_entity.id
_entity.type
_entity.pdbx_description
1 polymer ?
#
loop_
_entity_poly.entity_id
_entity_poly.type
_entity_poly.pdbx_seq_one_letter_code
_entity_poly.pdbx_strand_id
1 'polypeptide(L)'
;MTRRGWAGTILVAWAASLGWLARREFFRSTGTRVTEAALSVPPGAVYYRLDVGGQQVGFASSTIDTAGSSILVEDVLVLDVPALGVLHRTTAKSRATLSRALRLQDLDATVDGDIGRYSAHGTVAGDTVFSVWLVAGSDSQFTRVPLSRPIVLPTLLPLRLAFGGELKPGKTYSVGVFDPLLLAQRDVKVTIAAESTLVVADSADYDSTAMAWVAVHSDTVRAFRVEQQTGGVRSSAWIDAAGHIVRATSPVAFTMERSAFEIAYENFRHRDTARVARASAVPQVGDVVPATAIAAGVRLPASPSRSALNELRLRLSGGDVLGLDLGTGRQRLAGDTLVVRQETAAQLAARYTLPARDTSLQAYLEPAPLIQSDHPRIRAHARAIVGREGDPARAGELLLRWVADHVDKTVAVRLPSAVQVLARRRGDCNEHTVLYVALARAAGLPARPVAGLLLVDGRFYYHAWAEIYLGDWVAVDPTFGQLPADAAHVRLVRGGLASHVELARPIGRLKLEVL
;
A
#
# COMPACT_ATOMS: atom_id res chain seq x y z
N MET A 1 -29.11 28.75 58.75
CA MET A 1 -27.77 28.94 58.14
C MET A 1 -27.37 30.40 58.26
N THR A 2 -26.15 30.69 58.70
CA THR A 2 -25.65 32.08 58.84
C THR A 2 -25.27 32.65 57.47
N ARG A 3 -25.25 34.00 57.32
CA ARG A 3 -24.81 34.67 56.08
C ARG A 3 -23.43 34.20 55.60
N ARG A 4 -22.54 33.87 56.55
CA ARG A 4 -21.22 33.28 56.27
C ARG A 4 -21.31 31.88 55.65
N GLY A 5 -22.27 31.06 56.09
CA GLY A 5 -22.55 29.75 55.48
C GLY A 5 -23.02 29.87 54.03
N TRP A 6 -23.92 30.82 53.73
CA TRP A 6 -24.38 31.07 52.37
C TRP A 6 -23.26 31.56 51.44
N ALA A 7 -22.42 32.49 51.91
CA ALA A 7 -21.27 32.96 51.15
C ALA A 7 -20.28 31.81 50.84
N GLY A 8 -20.03 30.93 51.81
CA GLY A 8 -19.20 29.74 51.60
C GLY A 8 -19.76 28.79 50.54
N THR A 9 -21.06 28.49 50.59
CA THR A 9 -21.71 27.61 49.61
C THR A 9 -21.67 28.20 48.20
N ILE A 10 -21.87 29.52 48.05
CA ILE A 10 -21.80 30.19 46.75
C ILE A 10 -20.39 30.13 46.17
N LEU A 11 -19.36 30.37 46.99
CA LEU A 11 -17.96 30.31 46.54
C LEU A 11 -17.55 28.89 46.13
N VAL A 12 -18.00 27.86 46.85
CA VAL A 12 -17.75 26.46 46.49
C VAL A 12 -18.47 26.09 45.19
N ALA A 13 -19.73 26.49 45.04
CA ALA A 13 -20.50 26.25 43.80
C ALA A 13 -19.87 26.98 42.60
N TRP A 14 -19.35 28.19 42.80
CA TRP A 14 -18.66 28.96 41.77
C TRP A 14 -17.29 28.37 41.41
N ALA A 15 -16.50 27.92 42.39
CA ALA A 15 -15.25 27.22 42.11
C ALA A 15 -15.48 25.87 41.39
N ALA A 16 -16.55 25.15 41.75
CA ALA A 16 -16.95 23.92 41.07
C ALA A 16 -17.43 24.18 39.63
N SER A 17 -18.18 25.27 39.39
CA SER A 17 -18.63 25.64 38.04
C SER A 17 -17.47 26.11 37.17
N LEU A 18 -16.50 26.86 37.72
CA LEU A 18 -15.24 27.21 37.05
C LEU A 18 -14.38 25.97 36.75
N GLY A 19 -14.27 25.03 37.69
CA GLY A 19 -13.58 23.77 37.49
C GLY A 19 -14.25 22.90 36.42
N TRP A 20 -15.58 22.88 36.37
CA TRP A 20 -16.34 22.21 35.32
C TRP A 20 -16.22 22.90 33.96
N LEU A 21 -16.23 24.25 33.93
CA LEU A 21 -16.03 25.05 32.73
C LEU A 21 -14.61 24.86 32.18
N ALA A 22 -13.59 24.93 33.04
CA ALA A 22 -12.20 24.66 32.67
C ALA A 22 -12.03 23.21 32.19
N ARG A 23 -12.65 22.23 32.87
CA ARG A 23 -12.62 20.84 32.41
C ARG A 23 -13.30 20.69 31.04
N ARG A 24 -14.43 21.33 30.83
CA ARG A 24 -15.17 21.31 29.55
C ARG A 24 -14.38 22.02 28.44
N GLU A 25 -13.69 23.11 28.74
CA GLU A 25 -12.97 23.91 27.76
C GLU A 25 -11.61 23.31 27.40
N PHE A 26 -10.85 22.85 28.39
CA PHE A 26 -9.51 22.26 28.18
C PHE A 26 -9.55 20.75 27.84
N PHE A 27 -10.61 20.02 28.20
CA PHE A 27 -10.76 18.59 27.92
C PHE A 27 -11.95 18.27 27.00
N ARG A 28 -12.22 19.13 25.99
CA ARG A 28 -13.17 18.80 24.92
C ARG A 28 -12.78 17.49 24.23
N SER A 29 -13.71 16.54 24.13
CA SER A 29 -13.47 15.29 23.40
C SER A 29 -13.16 15.61 21.93
N THR A 30 -12.23 14.86 21.33
CA THR A 30 -11.80 15.07 19.93
C THR A 30 -12.99 15.10 18.96
N GLY A 31 -14.11 14.44 19.28
CA GLY A 31 -15.33 14.46 18.48
C GLY A 31 -16.04 15.83 18.43
N THR A 32 -16.13 16.56 19.56
CA THR A 32 -16.84 17.85 19.61
C THR A 32 -16.06 18.97 18.93
N ARG A 33 -14.72 18.97 19.06
CA ARG A 33 -13.85 19.92 18.33
C ARG A 33 -13.96 19.77 16.81
N VAL A 34 -14.11 18.54 16.33
CA VAL A 34 -14.19 18.25 14.88
C VAL A 34 -15.50 18.67 14.27
N THR A 35 -16.61 18.51 14.99
CA THR A 35 -17.93 18.94 14.51
C THR A 35 -18.02 20.46 14.35
N GLU A 36 -17.39 21.22 15.24
CA GLU A 36 -17.33 22.69 15.16
C GLU A 36 -16.35 23.15 14.07
N ALA A 37 -15.18 22.51 13.95
CA ALA A 37 -14.16 22.84 12.97
C ALA A 37 -14.57 22.45 11.53
N ALA A 38 -15.36 21.39 11.34
CA ALA A 38 -15.86 20.97 10.02
C ALA A 38 -16.92 21.91 9.40
N LEU A 39 -17.52 22.81 10.19
CA LEU A 39 -18.35 23.92 9.66
C LEU A 39 -17.50 24.97 8.95
N SER A 40 -16.17 24.96 9.16
CA SER A 40 -15.22 25.93 8.62
C SER A 40 -14.30 25.39 7.51
N VAL A 41 -14.54 24.15 7.04
CA VAL A 41 -13.80 23.61 5.89
C VAL A 41 -14.13 24.47 4.66
N PRO A 42 -13.15 25.19 4.07
CA PRO A 42 -13.43 26.02 2.92
C PRO A 42 -13.58 25.13 1.67
N PRO A 43 -14.59 25.38 0.81
CA PRO A 43 -14.61 24.76 -0.50
C PRO A 43 -13.44 25.31 -1.34
N GLY A 44 -12.92 24.49 -2.25
CA GLY A 44 -11.81 24.88 -3.10
C GLY A 44 -11.22 23.72 -3.89
N ALA A 45 -10.32 24.05 -4.81
CA ALA A 45 -9.55 23.08 -5.58
C ALA A 45 -8.06 23.38 -5.45
N VAL A 46 -7.27 22.34 -5.25
CA VAL A 46 -5.81 22.41 -5.21
C VAL A 46 -5.21 21.46 -6.23
N TYR A 47 -4.12 21.89 -6.85
CA TYR A 47 -3.47 21.20 -7.94
C TYR A 47 -2.03 20.86 -7.58
N TYR A 48 -1.59 19.71 -8.07
CA TYR A 48 -0.32 19.11 -7.68
C TYR A 48 0.49 18.70 -8.89
N ARG A 49 1.73 19.17 -8.93
CA ARG A 49 2.76 18.65 -9.80
C ARG A 49 3.40 17.42 -9.14
N LEU A 50 3.53 16.34 -9.90
CA LEU A 50 4.15 15.09 -9.42
C LEU A 50 5.45 14.85 -10.18
N ASP A 51 6.55 14.78 -9.45
CA ASP A 51 7.88 14.57 -10.01
C ASP A 51 8.57 13.34 -9.42
N VAL A 52 9.43 12.73 -10.24
CA VAL A 52 10.43 11.74 -9.81
C VAL A 52 11.76 12.14 -10.43
N GLY A 53 12.81 12.23 -9.62
CA GLY A 53 14.14 12.62 -10.12
C GLY A 53 14.16 14.02 -10.77
N GLY A 54 13.24 14.91 -10.38
CA GLY A 54 13.08 16.25 -10.97
C GLY A 54 12.32 16.28 -12.29
N GLN A 55 11.93 15.12 -12.83
CA GLN A 55 11.11 15.02 -14.03
C GLN A 55 9.63 14.89 -13.67
N GLN A 56 8.78 15.69 -14.31
CA GLN A 56 7.34 15.59 -14.09
C GLN A 56 6.79 14.29 -14.70
N VAL A 57 6.26 13.44 -13.84
CA VAL A 57 5.65 12.15 -14.19
C VAL A 57 4.14 12.16 -14.00
N GLY A 58 3.57 13.22 -13.46
CA GLY A 58 2.13 13.26 -13.23
C GLY A 58 1.56 14.59 -12.77
N PHE A 59 0.27 14.52 -12.54
CA PHE A 59 -0.56 15.57 -11.99
C PHE A 59 -1.55 14.94 -11.00
N ALA A 60 -1.90 15.67 -9.94
CA ALA A 60 -3.05 15.36 -9.11
C ALA A 60 -3.86 16.62 -8.79
N SER A 61 -5.11 16.43 -8.41
CA SER A 61 -5.95 17.49 -7.86
C SER A 61 -6.78 16.95 -6.71
N SER A 62 -7.13 17.84 -5.79
CA SER A 62 -8.13 17.59 -4.75
C SER A 62 -9.12 18.75 -4.73
N THR A 63 -10.40 18.43 -4.81
CA THR A 63 -11.50 19.39 -4.76
C THR A 63 -12.35 19.08 -3.55
N ILE A 64 -12.61 20.10 -2.74
CA ILE A 64 -13.51 20.03 -1.60
C ILE A 64 -14.73 20.90 -1.91
N ASP A 65 -15.90 20.31 -1.82
CA ASP A 65 -17.18 21.02 -1.86
C ASP A 65 -17.93 20.79 -0.55
N THR A 66 -18.49 21.86 0.01
CA THR A 66 -19.20 21.83 1.29
C THR A 66 -20.69 22.03 1.07
N ALA A 67 -21.39 20.96 0.70
CA ALA A 67 -22.85 20.92 0.58
C ALA A 67 -23.53 21.03 1.97
N GLY A 68 -24.82 21.38 2.03
CA GLY A 68 -25.52 21.73 3.29
C GLY A 68 -25.22 20.81 4.48
N SER A 69 -25.37 19.49 4.32
CA SER A 69 -25.16 18.50 5.40
C SER A 69 -23.91 17.61 5.24
N SER A 70 -23.14 17.78 4.18
CA SER A 70 -22.00 16.91 3.85
C SER A 70 -20.82 17.67 3.26
N ILE A 71 -19.66 17.01 3.22
CA ILE A 71 -18.45 17.50 2.57
C ILE A 71 -18.11 16.46 1.49
N LEU A 72 -18.05 16.90 0.25
CA LEU A 72 -17.61 16.08 -0.88
C LEU A 72 -16.13 16.34 -1.12
N VAL A 73 -15.33 15.28 -1.17
CA VAL A 73 -13.92 15.35 -1.53
C VAL A 73 -13.71 14.54 -2.79
N GLU A 74 -13.24 15.20 -3.85
CA GLU A 74 -12.91 14.57 -5.12
C GLU A 74 -11.41 14.66 -5.38
N ASP A 75 -10.76 13.51 -5.49
CA ASP A 75 -9.34 13.43 -5.84
C ASP A 75 -9.17 12.85 -7.24
N VAL A 76 -8.26 13.42 -8.00
CA VAL A 76 -7.82 12.91 -9.31
C VAL A 76 -6.31 12.78 -9.29
N LEU A 77 -5.80 11.67 -9.80
CA LEU A 77 -4.39 11.39 -9.95
C LEU A 77 -4.17 10.84 -11.36
N VAL A 78 -3.25 11.44 -12.10
CA VAL A 78 -2.79 10.94 -13.39
C VAL A 78 -1.27 10.82 -13.32
N LEU A 79 -0.78 9.61 -13.56
CA LEU A 79 0.63 9.26 -13.56
C LEU A 79 0.97 8.62 -14.89
N ASP A 80 2.08 9.06 -15.47
CA ASP A 80 2.73 8.47 -16.63
C ASP A 80 4.15 8.10 -16.19
N VAL A 81 4.31 6.85 -15.76
CA VAL A 81 5.56 6.35 -15.22
C VAL A 81 6.41 5.80 -16.37
N PRO A 82 7.59 6.38 -16.66
CA PRO A 82 8.47 5.83 -17.68
C PRO A 82 9.27 4.65 -17.11
N ALA A 83 9.25 3.52 -17.82
CA ALA A 83 10.03 2.34 -17.49
C ALA A 83 10.48 1.61 -18.75
N LEU A 84 11.78 1.28 -18.82
CA LEU A 84 12.36 0.44 -19.87
C LEU A 84 12.02 0.92 -21.30
N GLY A 85 11.99 2.24 -21.52
CA GLY A 85 11.69 2.82 -22.83
C GLY A 85 10.21 2.99 -23.14
N VAL A 86 9.30 2.64 -22.22
CA VAL A 86 7.85 2.71 -22.39
C VAL A 86 7.23 3.60 -21.31
N LEU A 87 6.13 4.29 -21.65
CA LEU A 87 5.35 5.07 -20.68
C LEU A 87 4.13 4.27 -20.23
N HIS A 88 4.00 4.10 -18.92
CA HIS A 88 2.89 3.41 -18.28
C HIS A 88 1.93 4.42 -17.67
N ARG A 89 0.71 4.52 -18.21
CA ARG A 89 -0.30 5.46 -17.72
C ARG A 89 -1.16 4.80 -16.64
N THR A 90 -1.35 5.52 -15.55
CA THR A 90 -2.31 5.18 -14.48
C THR A 90 -3.12 6.42 -14.13
N THR A 91 -4.44 6.27 -14.11
CA THR A 91 -5.41 7.27 -13.67
C THR A 91 -6.14 6.72 -12.46
N ALA A 92 -6.15 7.44 -11.35
CA ALA A 92 -6.99 7.15 -10.20
C ALA A 92 -7.93 8.33 -9.94
N LYS A 93 -9.17 8.02 -9.57
CA LYS A 93 -10.16 9.01 -9.15
C LYS A 93 -10.84 8.50 -7.90
N SER A 94 -11.08 9.37 -6.93
CA SER A 94 -11.94 9.07 -5.79
C SER A 94 -12.92 10.18 -5.51
N ARG A 95 -14.10 9.80 -5.05
CA ARG A 95 -15.14 10.68 -4.55
C ARG A 95 -15.55 10.15 -3.18
N ALA A 96 -15.29 10.92 -2.15
CA ALA A 96 -15.65 10.59 -0.78
C ALA A 96 -16.68 11.58 -0.26
N THR A 97 -17.80 11.07 0.26
CA THR A 97 -18.80 11.87 0.95
C THR A 97 -18.57 11.74 2.44
N LEU A 98 -18.37 12.87 3.12
CA LEU A 98 -18.16 12.96 4.55
C LEU A 98 -19.34 13.67 5.22
N SER A 99 -19.66 13.26 6.44
CA SER A 99 -20.51 14.07 7.31
C SER A 99 -19.82 15.38 7.71
N ARG A 100 -20.59 16.33 8.25
CA ARG A 100 -20.07 17.52 8.94
C ARG A 100 -19.25 17.22 10.20
N ALA A 101 -18.97 15.96 10.54
CA ALA A 101 -17.99 15.58 11.56
C ALA A 101 -16.74 14.91 10.94
N LEU A 102 -16.52 15.08 9.64
CA LEU A 102 -15.44 14.47 8.86
C LEU A 102 -15.41 12.94 8.96
N ARG A 103 -16.59 12.31 9.09
CA ARG A 103 -16.73 10.86 9.06
C ARG A 103 -17.13 10.41 7.66
N LEU A 104 -16.44 9.41 7.14
CA LEU A 104 -16.76 8.81 5.84
C LEU A 104 -18.17 8.22 5.88
N GLN A 105 -18.98 8.55 4.86
CA GLN A 105 -20.31 8.01 4.63
C GLN A 105 -20.28 7.10 3.39
N ASP A 106 -19.76 7.63 2.29
CA ASP A 106 -19.68 6.95 1.00
C ASP A 106 -18.32 7.17 0.35
N LEU A 107 -17.88 6.20 -0.44
CA LEU A 107 -16.65 6.23 -1.22
C LEU A 107 -16.90 5.57 -2.58
N ASP A 108 -16.64 6.31 -3.64
CA ASP A 108 -16.45 5.75 -4.97
C ASP A 108 -15.00 5.98 -5.38
N ALA A 109 -14.30 4.93 -5.78
CA ALA A 109 -12.95 5.04 -6.31
C ALA A 109 -12.82 4.24 -7.59
N THR A 110 -12.04 4.77 -8.54
CA THR A 110 -11.70 4.07 -9.78
C THR A 110 -10.20 4.19 -10.00
N VAL A 111 -9.60 3.11 -10.49
CA VAL A 111 -8.21 3.09 -10.95
C VAL A 111 -8.21 2.45 -12.32
N ASP A 112 -7.62 3.13 -13.29
CA ASP A 112 -7.46 2.68 -14.66
C ASP A 112 -5.99 2.82 -15.07
N GLY A 113 -5.46 1.87 -15.81
CA GLY A 113 -4.08 1.90 -16.27
C GLY A 113 -3.67 0.55 -16.82
N ASP A 114 -2.37 0.34 -16.99
CA ASP A 114 -1.83 -0.92 -17.50
C ASP A 114 -2.19 -2.12 -16.59
N ILE A 115 -2.47 -1.79 -15.32
CA ILE A 115 -2.96 -2.71 -14.30
C ILE A 115 -4.38 -3.23 -14.52
N GLY A 116 -5.11 -2.62 -15.45
CA GLY A 116 -6.53 -2.87 -15.68
C GLY A 116 -7.41 -1.86 -14.95
N ARG A 117 -8.71 -1.91 -15.26
CA ARG A 117 -9.71 -1.04 -14.63
C ARG A 117 -10.32 -1.72 -13.40
N TYR A 118 -10.23 -1.02 -12.28
CA TYR A 118 -10.81 -1.38 -11.01
C TYR A 118 -11.72 -0.27 -10.52
N SER A 119 -12.79 -0.64 -9.83
CA SER A 119 -13.55 0.30 -9.04
C SER A 119 -13.83 -0.27 -7.66
N ALA A 120 -13.95 0.63 -6.69
CA ALA A 120 -14.38 0.33 -5.35
C ALA A 120 -15.58 1.22 -5.03
N HIS A 121 -16.67 0.62 -4.58
CA HIS A 121 -17.78 1.34 -3.99
C HIS A 121 -17.86 0.95 -2.52
N GLY A 122 -17.93 1.92 -1.63
CA GLY A 122 -17.89 1.71 -0.19
C GLY A 122 -18.93 2.55 0.53
N THR A 123 -19.66 1.96 1.46
CA THR A 123 -20.64 2.66 2.30
C THR A 123 -20.43 2.33 3.76
N VAL A 124 -20.58 3.33 4.63
CA VAL A 124 -20.42 3.19 6.08
C VAL A 124 -21.79 3.25 6.73
N ALA A 125 -22.19 2.14 7.38
CA ALA A 125 -23.40 2.09 8.19
C ALA A 125 -23.12 2.61 9.61
N GLY A 126 -23.40 3.90 9.84
CA GLY A 126 -23.12 4.57 11.11
C GLY A 126 -21.62 4.63 11.40
N ASP A 127 -21.17 4.03 12.50
CA ASP A 127 -19.76 3.93 12.87
C ASP A 127 -19.29 2.46 13.01
N THR A 128 -20.07 1.49 12.52
CA THR A 128 -19.94 0.08 12.93
C THR A 128 -19.55 -0.90 11.83
N VAL A 129 -19.93 -0.63 10.58
CA VAL A 129 -19.64 -1.53 9.46
C VAL A 129 -19.31 -0.72 8.23
N PHE A 130 -18.19 -1.04 7.59
CA PHE A 130 -17.86 -0.59 6.24
C PHE A 130 -18.15 -1.71 5.26
N SER A 131 -19.09 -1.47 4.35
CA SER A 131 -19.44 -2.39 3.28
C SER A 131 -18.74 -1.94 2.00
N VAL A 132 -17.93 -2.81 1.39
CA VAL A 132 -17.15 -2.48 0.19
C VAL A 132 -17.38 -3.50 -0.91
N TRP A 133 -17.61 -2.99 -2.13
CA TRP A 133 -17.67 -3.72 -3.38
C TRP A 133 -16.41 -3.39 -4.17
N LEU A 134 -15.57 -4.38 -4.42
CA LEU A 134 -14.42 -4.27 -5.31
C LEU A 134 -14.80 -4.88 -6.65
N VAL A 135 -14.78 -4.09 -7.71
CA VAL A 135 -15.10 -4.52 -9.07
C VAL A 135 -13.83 -4.52 -9.90
N ALA A 136 -13.59 -5.63 -10.59
CA ALA A 136 -12.49 -5.79 -11.51
C ALA A 136 -13.03 -6.45 -12.79
N GLY A 137 -13.13 -5.69 -13.88
CA GLY A 137 -13.77 -6.18 -15.11
C GLY A 137 -15.22 -6.60 -14.87
N SER A 138 -15.57 -7.85 -15.19
CA SER A 138 -16.90 -8.44 -14.95
C SER A 138 -17.09 -9.02 -13.55
N ASP A 139 -16.02 -9.12 -12.76
CA ASP A 139 -16.05 -9.76 -11.44
C ASP A 139 -16.26 -8.69 -10.36
N SER A 140 -17.04 -9.02 -9.34
CA SER A 140 -17.21 -8.19 -8.16
C SER A 140 -17.05 -9.00 -6.89
N GLN A 141 -16.39 -8.42 -5.89
CA GLN A 141 -16.23 -8.98 -4.55
C GLN A 141 -16.88 -8.04 -3.57
N PHE A 142 -17.76 -8.59 -2.72
CA PHE A 142 -18.37 -7.87 -1.62
C PHE A 142 -17.72 -8.26 -0.30
N THR A 143 -17.34 -7.29 0.51
CA THR A 143 -16.78 -7.52 1.85
C THR A 143 -17.43 -6.59 2.87
N ARG A 144 -17.72 -7.10 4.06
CA ARG A 144 -18.13 -6.30 5.21
C ARG A 144 -17.00 -6.28 6.23
N VAL A 145 -16.55 -5.08 6.58
CA VAL A 145 -15.50 -4.86 7.56
C VAL A 145 -16.13 -4.31 8.84
N PRO A 146 -16.09 -5.04 9.96
CA PRO A 146 -16.52 -4.50 11.24
C PRO A 146 -15.58 -3.37 11.68
N LEU A 147 -16.17 -2.27 12.16
CA LEU A 147 -15.45 -1.09 12.61
C LEU A 147 -15.57 -0.96 14.13
N SER A 148 -14.45 -0.69 14.78
CA SER A 148 -14.39 -0.42 16.22
C SER A 148 -14.58 1.08 16.55
N ARG A 149 -14.46 1.93 15.53
CA ARG A 149 -14.49 3.40 15.58
C ARG A 149 -14.68 3.96 14.16
N PRO A 150 -14.99 5.26 13.99
CA PRO A 150 -15.05 5.87 12.66
C PRO A 150 -13.75 5.70 11.88
N ILE A 151 -13.86 5.38 10.58
CA ILE A 151 -12.71 5.27 9.67
C ILE A 151 -12.30 6.61 9.09
N VAL A 152 -11.00 6.76 8.85
CA VAL A 152 -10.40 7.85 8.08
C VAL A 152 -9.64 7.22 6.92
N LEU A 153 -9.91 7.64 5.69
CA LEU A 153 -9.12 7.19 4.54
C LEU A 153 -7.73 7.85 4.58
N PRO A 154 -6.67 7.19 4.05
CA PRO A 154 -5.33 7.76 4.04
C PRO A 154 -5.26 9.15 3.39
N THR A 155 -6.03 9.38 2.31
CA THR A 155 -6.11 10.66 1.60
C THR A 155 -6.78 11.77 2.41
N LEU A 156 -7.64 11.41 3.37
CA LEU A 156 -8.38 12.35 4.23
C LEU A 156 -7.69 12.61 5.58
N LEU A 157 -6.58 11.93 5.86
CA LEU A 157 -5.83 12.10 7.09
C LEU A 157 -5.35 13.56 7.30
N PRO A 158 -4.78 14.26 6.30
CA PRO A 158 -4.44 15.68 6.42
C PRO A 158 -5.62 16.56 6.87
N LEU A 159 -6.78 16.40 6.23
CA LEU A 159 -8.01 17.10 6.57
C LEU A 159 -8.46 16.78 8.01
N ARG A 160 -8.41 15.50 8.39
CA ARG A 160 -8.75 15.05 9.75
C ARG A 160 -7.84 15.66 10.81
N LEU A 161 -6.55 15.82 10.52
CA LEU A 161 -5.57 16.41 11.43
C LEU A 161 -5.78 17.92 11.58
N ALA A 162 -6.02 18.63 10.47
CA ALA A 162 -6.24 20.08 10.48
C ALA A 162 -7.45 20.50 11.32
N PHE A 163 -8.56 19.75 11.20
CA PHE A 163 -9.82 20.08 11.90
C PHE A 163 -10.05 19.25 13.17
N GLY A 164 -9.23 18.24 13.43
CA GLY A 164 -9.38 17.35 14.59
C GLY A 164 -8.26 17.34 15.59
N GLY A 165 -7.08 17.84 15.22
CA GLY A 165 -5.93 18.01 16.09
C GLY A 165 -5.50 19.47 16.14
N GLU A 166 -4.68 19.80 17.13
CA GLU A 166 -3.93 21.06 17.12
C GLU A 166 -2.68 20.86 16.24
N LEU A 167 -2.61 21.53 15.10
CA LEU A 167 -1.40 21.55 14.26
C LEU A 167 -0.29 22.34 14.98
N LYS A 168 0.37 21.70 15.95
CA LYS A 168 1.41 22.29 16.78
C LYS A 168 2.65 21.40 16.77
N PRO A 169 3.85 21.93 16.44
CA PRO A 169 5.09 21.17 16.49
C PRO A 169 5.30 20.45 17.82
N GLY A 170 5.79 19.21 17.74
CA GLY A 170 6.01 18.32 18.89
C GLY A 170 4.78 17.52 19.34
N LYS A 171 3.58 17.78 18.79
CA LYS A 171 2.39 16.97 19.09
C LYS A 171 2.38 15.67 18.27
N THR A 172 1.98 14.58 18.92
CA THR A 172 1.76 13.28 18.27
C THR A 172 0.32 12.83 18.47
N TYR A 173 -0.30 12.34 17.40
CA TYR A 173 -1.66 11.83 17.35
C TYR A 173 -1.64 10.35 16.98
N SER A 174 -2.56 9.56 17.53
CA SER A 174 -2.85 8.21 17.04
C SER A 174 -4.20 8.27 16.33
N VAL A 175 -4.21 8.01 15.02
CA VAL A 175 -5.42 8.08 14.19
C VAL A 175 -5.72 6.70 13.62
N GLY A 176 -6.96 6.24 13.78
CA GLY A 176 -7.44 5.03 13.13
C GLY A 176 -7.65 5.28 11.64
N VAL A 177 -6.72 4.82 10.81
CA VAL A 177 -6.78 4.92 9.35
C VAL A 177 -7.23 3.58 8.78
N PHE A 178 -8.13 3.62 7.80
CA PHE A 178 -8.53 2.43 7.07
C PHE A 178 -7.47 2.11 6.01
N ASP A 179 -6.99 0.87 6.02
CA ASP A 179 -6.13 0.34 4.99
C ASP A 179 -6.97 -0.30 3.88
N PRO A 180 -7.03 0.29 2.68
CA PRO A 180 -7.80 -0.28 1.57
C PRO A 180 -7.20 -1.57 1.02
N LEU A 181 -5.91 -1.85 1.26
CA LEU A 181 -5.26 -3.06 0.77
C LEU A 181 -5.50 -4.25 1.72
N LEU A 182 -5.46 -4.00 3.03
CA LEU A 182 -5.78 -5.01 4.06
C LEU A 182 -7.28 -5.12 4.36
N LEU A 183 -8.10 -4.18 3.86
CA LEU A 183 -9.50 -4.00 4.25
C LEU A 183 -9.68 -3.98 5.78
N ALA A 184 -8.79 -3.27 6.49
CA ALA A 184 -8.74 -3.29 7.96
C ALA A 184 -8.41 -1.91 8.54
N GLN A 185 -8.81 -1.67 9.80
CA GLN A 185 -8.43 -0.47 10.55
C GLN A 185 -7.04 -0.64 11.17
N ARG A 186 -6.17 0.37 11.04
CA ARG A 186 -4.88 0.44 11.75
C ARG A 186 -4.68 1.78 12.43
N ASP A 187 -4.03 1.75 13.59
CA ASP A 187 -3.54 2.96 14.24
C ASP A 187 -2.28 3.46 13.54
N VAL A 188 -2.32 4.69 13.07
CA VAL A 188 -1.16 5.41 12.55
C VAL A 188 -0.77 6.48 13.55
N LYS A 189 0.48 6.42 14.03
CA LYS A 189 1.07 7.49 14.82
C LYS A 189 1.59 8.57 13.88
N VAL A 190 1.11 9.78 14.11
CA VAL A 190 1.40 10.95 13.30
C VAL A 190 1.97 12.04 14.20
N THR A 191 3.16 12.54 13.88
CA THR A 191 3.82 13.62 14.60
C THR A 191 3.84 14.89 13.77
N ILE A 192 3.41 16.00 14.36
CA ILE A 192 3.63 17.32 13.79
C ILE A 192 5.07 17.72 14.13
N ALA A 193 5.98 17.55 13.18
CA ALA A 193 7.42 17.65 13.42
C ALA A 193 7.94 19.09 13.35
N ALA A 194 7.38 19.91 12.47
CA ALA A 194 7.82 21.28 12.26
C ALA A 194 6.68 22.17 11.76
N GLU A 195 6.89 23.47 11.84
CA GLU A 195 6.07 24.50 11.22
C GLU A 195 7.00 25.39 10.39
N SER A 196 6.56 25.78 9.19
CA SER A 196 7.30 26.65 8.30
C SER A 196 6.35 27.40 7.39
N THR A 197 6.84 28.47 6.77
CA THR A 197 6.18 29.10 5.63
C THR A 197 6.80 28.55 4.34
N LEU A 198 5.96 28.05 3.44
CA LEU A 198 6.37 27.53 2.14
C LEU A 198 5.89 28.46 1.04
N VAL A 199 6.70 28.57 -0.03
CA VAL A 199 6.35 29.34 -1.23
C VAL A 199 5.66 28.40 -2.20
N VAL A 200 4.52 28.82 -2.75
CA VAL A 200 3.70 28.04 -3.69
C VAL A 200 3.42 28.92 -4.90
N ALA A 201 3.58 28.37 -6.11
CA ALA A 201 3.17 29.08 -7.32
C ALA A 201 1.65 29.25 -7.31
N ASP A 202 1.19 30.50 -7.33
CA ASP A 202 -0.23 30.86 -7.34
C ASP A 202 -0.74 31.03 -8.79
N SER A 203 0.04 31.74 -9.61
CA SER A 203 -0.27 31.95 -11.02
C SER A 203 0.88 31.56 -11.93
N ALA A 204 0.54 31.32 -13.20
CA ALA A 204 1.48 30.97 -14.24
C ALA A 204 1.24 31.78 -15.51
N ASP A 205 2.31 31.96 -16.29
CA ASP A 205 2.24 32.49 -17.65
C ASP A 205 3.08 31.61 -18.57
N TYR A 206 2.77 31.63 -19.87
CA TYR A 206 3.45 30.79 -20.84
C TYR A 206 4.75 31.44 -21.30
N ASP A 207 5.88 30.82 -20.97
CA ASP A 207 7.19 31.23 -21.45
C ASP A 207 7.45 30.57 -22.81
N SER A 208 7.45 31.38 -23.88
CA SER A 208 7.70 30.94 -25.25
C SER A 208 9.14 30.49 -25.51
N THR A 209 10.10 30.88 -24.66
CA THR A 209 11.50 30.45 -24.75
C THR A 209 11.67 29.07 -24.12
N ALA A 210 11.10 28.87 -22.93
CA ALA A 210 11.09 27.55 -22.27
C ALA A 210 10.09 26.57 -22.93
N MET A 211 9.16 27.09 -23.72
CA MET A 211 7.98 26.39 -24.24
C MET A 211 7.20 25.66 -23.13
N ALA A 212 7.01 26.36 -22.01
CA ALA A 212 6.36 25.82 -20.82
C ALA A 212 5.70 26.94 -20.02
N TRP A 213 4.67 26.58 -19.26
CA TRP A 213 4.09 27.44 -18.23
C TRP A 213 5.06 27.56 -17.06
N VAL A 214 5.36 28.78 -16.65
CA VAL A 214 6.27 29.11 -15.55
C VAL A 214 5.53 29.94 -14.50
N ALA A 215 5.98 29.86 -13.25
CA ALA A 215 5.39 30.64 -12.16
C ALA A 215 5.68 32.13 -12.34
N VAL A 216 4.66 32.98 -12.20
CA VAL A 216 4.80 34.44 -12.26
C VAL A 216 4.57 35.08 -10.90
N HIS A 217 3.56 34.60 -10.18
CA HIS A 217 3.34 34.98 -8.79
C HIS A 217 3.41 33.77 -7.88
N SER A 218 3.83 34.01 -6.66
CA SER A 218 3.89 32.99 -5.63
C SER A 218 3.32 33.52 -4.34
N ASP A 219 2.53 32.68 -3.70
CA ASP A 219 2.00 32.91 -2.38
C ASP A 219 2.87 32.25 -1.33
N THR A 220 2.75 32.76 -0.11
CA THR A 220 3.35 32.15 1.06
C THR A 220 2.28 31.46 1.89
N VAL A 221 2.48 30.17 2.16
CA VAL A 221 1.53 29.36 2.91
C VAL A 221 2.20 28.84 4.16
N ARG A 222 1.58 29.15 5.30
CA ARG A 222 1.93 28.54 6.59
C ARG A 222 1.58 27.06 6.56
N ALA A 223 2.58 26.21 6.77
CA ALA A 223 2.47 24.77 6.64
C ALA A 223 3.12 24.03 7.82
N PHE A 224 2.60 22.84 8.11
CA PHE A 224 3.02 21.99 9.20
C PHE A 224 3.54 20.67 8.64
N ARG A 225 4.76 20.30 9.01
CA ARG A 225 5.34 19.02 8.59
C ARG A 225 4.76 17.90 9.43
N VAL A 226 3.97 17.08 8.77
CA VAL A 226 3.39 15.86 9.31
C VAL A 226 4.34 14.72 8.97
N GLU A 227 4.82 14.02 9.99
CA GLU A 227 5.63 12.81 9.86
C GLU A 227 4.84 11.62 10.36
N GLN A 228 4.79 10.56 9.57
CA GLN A 228 4.20 9.28 9.96
C GLN A 228 5.20 8.17 9.72
N GLN A 229 5.13 7.14 10.57
CA GLN A 229 5.88 5.91 10.38
C GLN A 229 4.90 4.76 10.19
N THR A 230 4.88 4.21 8.97
CA THR A 230 4.04 3.05 8.63
C THR A 230 4.94 1.95 8.11
N GLY A 231 4.96 0.79 8.78
CA GLY A 231 5.81 -0.34 8.40
C GLY A 231 7.30 0.02 8.36
N GLY A 232 7.79 0.74 9.39
CA GLY A 232 9.19 1.21 9.46
C GLY A 232 9.49 2.46 8.62
N VAL A 233 8.59 2.89 7.74
CA VAL A 233 8.88 3.93 6.75
C VAL A 233 8.39 5.28 7.21
N ARG A 234 9.32 6.22 7.30
CA ARG A 234 9.01 7.63 7.51
C ARG A 234 8.56 8.26 6.20
N SER A 235 7.32 8.71 6.15
CA SER A 235 6.86 9.65 5.11
C SER A 235 6.56 10.99 5.75
N SER A 236 6.84 12.06 5.01
CA SER A 236 6.56 13.41 5.46
C SER A 236 5.75 14.18 4.43
N ALA A 237 4.74 14.90 4.90
CA ALA A 237 3.99 15.85 4.11
C ALA A 237 3.86 17.17 4.88
N TRP A 238 4.06 18.28 4.19
CA TRP A 238 3.68 19.60 4.65
C TRP A 238 2.21 19.82 4.31
N ILE A 239 1.40 20.15 5.32
CA ILE A 239 -0.03 20.44 5.15
C ILE A 239 -0.32 21.86 5.66
N ASP A 240 -1.25 22.56 5.03
CA ASP A 240 -1.68 23.87 5.50
C ASP A 240 -2.75 23.76 6.61
N ALA A 241 -3.20 24.90 7.13
CA ALA A 241 -4.20 24.96 8.19
C ALA A 241 -5.59 24.43 7.78
N ALA A 242 -5.87 24.32 6.47
CA ALA A 242 -7.09 23.72 5.93
C ALA A 242 -6.91 22.21 5.66
N GLY A 243 -5.72 21.67 5.90
CA GLY A 243 -5.42 20.26 5.67
C GLY A 243 -5.12 19.90 4.22
N HIS A 244 -4.92 20.88 3.32
CA HIS A 244 -4.40 20.59 1.99
C HIS A 244 -2.91 20.30 2.08
N ILE A 245 -2.44 19.35 1.28
CA ILE A 245 -1.01 19.12 1.13
C ILE A 245 -0.43 20.33 0.40
N VAL A 246 0.71 20.83 0.88
CA VAL A 246 1.54 21.86 0.23
C VAL A 246 2.71 21.17 -0.49
N ARG A 247 3.35 20.23 0.19
CA ARG A 247 4.44 19.42 -0.36
C ARG A 247 4.54 18.08 0.34
N ALA A 248 4.55 16.97 -0.40
CA ALA A 248 4.84 15.65 0.14
C ALA A 248 6.08 15.06 -0.53
N THR A 249 6.85 14.30 0.24
CA THR A 249 8.03 13.60 -0.26
C THR A 249 8.03 12.18 0.25
N SER A 250 8.31 11.24 -0.65
CA SER A 250 8.46 9.83 -0.30
C SER A 250 9.95 9.40 -0.39
N PRO A 251 10.32 8.28 0.24
CA PRO A 251 11.69 7.76 0.20
C PRO A 251 12.22 7.40 -1.21
N VAL A 252 11.34 7.24 -2.22
CA VAL A 252 11.71 6.88 -3.60
C VAL A 252 11.88 8.10 -4.52
N ALA A 253 12.30 9.23 -3.96
CA ALA A 253 12.46 10.51 -4.67
C ALA A 253 11.20 11.01 -5.42
N PHE A 254 10.02 10.52 -5.03
CA PHE A 254 8.74 11.03 -5.50
C PHE A 254 8.36 12.26 -4.69
N THR A 255 8.08 13.36 -5.40
CA THR A 255 7.62 14.61 -4.81
C THR A 255 6.26 14.97 -5.38
N MET A 256 5.37 15.37 -4.48
CA MET A 256 4.09 15.98 -4.83
C MET A 256 4.11 17.41 -4.29
N GLU A 257 3.96 18.41 -5.14
CA GLU A 257 4.07 19.81 -4.76
C GLU A 257 2.87 20.59 -5.30
N ARG A 258 2.27 21.41 -4.44
CA ARG A 258 1.15 22.26 -4.82
C ARG A 258 1.64 23.35 -5.77
N SER A 259 0.85 23.63 -6.81
CA SER A 259 1.21 24.61 -7.84
C SER A 259 -0.02 25.14 -8.56
N ALA A 260 0.14 26.22 -9.32
CA ALA A 260 -0.84 26.69 -10.30
C ALA A 260 -1.25 25.56 -11.28
N PHE A 261 -2.51 25.60 -11.72
CA PHE A 261 -3.11 24.57 -12.57
C PHE A 261 -2.31 24.36 -13.86
N GLU A 262 -1.89 25.44 -14.52
CA GLU A 262 -1.19 25.41 -15.79
C GLU A 262 0.17 24.71 -15.68
N ILE A 263 0.91 25.00 -14.60
CA ILE A 263 2.19 24.34 -14.33
C ILE A 263 1.99 22.86 -14.03
N ALA A 264 0.94 22.51 -13.27
CA ALA A 264 0.70 21.15 -12.84
C ALA A 264 0.12 20.28 -13.96
N TYR A 265 -0.85 20.80 -14.73
CA TYR A 265 -1.62 20.07 -15.72
C TYR A 265 -1.19 20.35 -17.17
N GLU A 266 -1.07 21.61 -17.58
CA GLU A 266 -0.78 21.96 -18.98
C GLU A 266 0.63 21.54 -19.39
N ASN A 267 1.64 21.80 -18.53
CA ASN A 267 3.00 21.31 -18.77
C ASN A 267 3.04 19.78 -18.82
N PHE A 268 2.34 19.10 -17.92
CA PHE A 268 2.24 17.64 -17.94
C PHE A 268 1.64 17.19 -19.28
N ARG A 269 0.51 17.74 -19.69
CA ARG A 269 -0.21 17.36 -20.91
C ARG A 269 0.62 17.55 -22.18
N HIS A 270 1.41 18.62 -22.26
CA HIS A 270 2.12 19.02 -23.48
C HIS A 270 3.61 18.65 -23.53
N ARG A 271 4.13 17.95 -22.51
CA ARG A 271 5.54 17.51 -22.49
C ARG A 271 5.86 16.49 -23.61
N ASP A 272 7.12 16.45 -24.01
CA ASP A 272 7.65 15.45 -24.96
C ASP A 272 7.72 14.05 -24.31
N THR A 273 6.60 13.32 -24.37
CA THR A 273 6.47 11.96 -23.84
C THR A 273 7.46 10.98 -24.48
N ALA A 274 7.80 11.15 -25.76
CA ALA A 274 8.74 10.28 -26.45
C ALA A 274 10.17 10.45 -25.92
N ARG A 275 10.59 11.68 -25.61
CA ARG A 275 11.86 11.95 -24.94
C ARG A 275 11.89 11.36 -23.52
N VAL A 276 10.80 11.51 -22.75
CA VAL A 276 10.71 10.92 -21.40
C VAL A 276 10.82 9.40 -21.45
N ALA A 277 10.12 8.75 -22.38
CA ALA A 277 10.19 7.31 -22.58
C ALA A 277 11.63 6.88 -22.94
N ARG A 278 12.25 7.50 -23.97
CA ARG A 278 13.62 7.19 -24.39
C ARG A 278 14.66 7.36 -23.28
N ALA A 279 14.54 8.41 -22.46
CA ALA A 279 15.44 8.64 -21.33
C ALA A 279 15.41 7.49 -20.32
N SER A 280 14.27 6.82 -20.16
CA SER A 280 14.12 5.65 -19.26
C SER A 280 14.62 4.32 -19.83
N ALA A 281 15.10 4.29 -21.07
CA ALA A 281 15.64 3.06 -21.68
C ALA A 281 16.98 2.63 -21.03
N VAL A 282 17.74 3.59 -20.48
CA VAL A 282 18.99 3.33 -19.72
C VAL A 282 18.84 3.96 -18.34
N PRO A 283 18.26 3.22 -17.38
CA PRO A 283 17.86 3.77 -16.10
C PRO A 283 19.03 4.31 -15.25
N GLN A 284 18.88 5.51 -14.68
CA GLN A 284 19.84 6.19 -13.82
C GLN A 284 19.46 6.12 -12.33
N VAL A 285 20.44 6.32 -11.44
CA VAL A 285 20.17 6.39 -10.00
C VAL A 285 19.19 7.52 -9.70
N GLY A 286 17.99 7.17 -9.20
CA GLY A 286 16.89 8.11 -8.95
C GLY A 286 15.68 7.95 -9.88
N ASP A 287 15.81 7.17 -10.96
CA ASP A 287 14.68 6.82 -11.82
C ASP A 287 13.73 5.80 -11.12
N VAL A 288 12.50 5.67 -11.62
CA VAL A 288 11.52 4.73 -11.04
C VAL A 288 11.96 3.27 -11.16
N VAL A 289 12.59 2.89 -12.28
CA VAL A 289 13.09 1.51 -12.50
C VAL A 289 14.26 1.15 -11.58
N PRO A 290 15.29 2.00 -11.37
CA PRO A 290 16.39 1.75 -10.44
C PRO A 290 15.96 1.85 -8.98
N ALA A 291 14.92 2.62 -8.66
CA ALA A 291 14.33 2.64 -7.33
C ALA A 291 13.66 1.29 -6.94
N THR A 292 13.46 0.37 -7.89
CA THR A 292 12.79 -0.93 -7.68
C THR A 292 13.69 -2.16 -7.88
N ALA A 293 14.98 -2.01 -8.20
CA ALA A 293 15.93 -3.12 -8.43
C ALA A 293 17.25 -2.97 -7.64
N ILE A 294 17.74 -4.05 -7.02
CA ILE A 294 19.05 -4.08 -6.31
C ILE A 294 20.10 -4.80 -7.16
N ALA A 295 21.21 -4.12 -7.48
CA ALA A 295 22.37 -4.77 -8.09
C ALA A 295 23.09 -5.67 -7.07
N ALA A 296 23.30 -6.96 -7.38
CA ALA A 296 23.98 -7.91 -6.48
C ALA A 296 25.51 -7.97 -6.66
N GLY A 297 26.05 -7.29 -7.69
CA GLY A 297 27.50 -7.16 -7.90
C GLY A 297 28.25 -8.43 -8.31
N VAL A 298 27.57 -9.56 -8.55
CA VAL A 298 28.20 -10.86 -8.87
C VAL A 298 27.77 -11.32 -10.27
N ARG A 299 28.64 -11.97 -11.05
CA ARG A 299 28.19 -12.74 -12.24
C ARG A 299 27.94 -14.17 -11.80
N LEU A 300 26.68 -14.57 -11.74
CA LEU A 300 26.35 -15.99 -11.64
C LEU A 300 26.64 -16.67 -12.99
N PRO A 301 27.01 -17.96 -13.01
CA PRO A 301 27.11 -18.71 -14.25
C PRO A 301 25.81 -18.59 -15.04
N ALA A 302 25.94 -18.41 -16.36
CA ALA A 302 24.81 -18.14 -17.24
C ALA A 302 23.76 -19.27 -17.17
N SER A 303 22.50 -18.88 -16.95
CA SER A 303 21.28 -19.69 -16.93
C SER A 303 20.86 -20.26 -15.57
N PRO A 304 19.76 -19.74 -14.97
CA PRO A 304 19.04 -20.38 -13.86
C PRO A 304 18.39 -21.71 -14.25
N SER A 305 18.36 -22.07 -15.53
CA SER A 305 17.86 -23.37 -15.92
C SER A 305 18.96 -24.42 -15.66
N ARG A 306 18.84 -25.13 -14.52
CA ARG A 306 19.37 -26.49 -14.25
C ARG A 306 20.41 -26.70 -13.14
N SER A 307 20.75 -25.73 -12.30
CA SER A 307 21.37 -26.05 -10.99
C SER A 307 20.62 -25.37 -9.86
N ALA A 308 19.72 -26.11 -9.20
CA ALA A 308 19.05 -25.64 -7.99
C ALA A 308 20.09 -25.28 -6.94
N LEU A 309 20.10 -24.00 -6.53
CA LEU A 309 20.94 -23.54 -5.44
C LEU A 309 20.37 -24.11 -4.13
N ASN A 310 21.15 -24.92 -3.42
CA ASN A 310 20.71 -25.53 -2.15
C ASN A 310 20.95 -24.60 -0.94
N GLU A 311 21.92 -23.68 -1.03
CA GLU A 311 22.23 -22.70 -0.01
C GLU A 311 22.66 -21.38 -0.67
N LEU A 312 22.21 -20.25 -0.11
CA LEU A 312 22.64 -18.90 -0.47
C LEU A 312 23.02 -18.16 0.81
N ARG A 313 24.20 -17.53 0.82
CA ARG A 313 24.69 -16.73 1.94
C ARG A 313 24.85 -15.29 1.49
N LEU A 314 24.25 -14.37 2.24
CA LEU A 314 24.21 -12.95 1.91
C LEU A 314 24.67 -12.13 3.11
N ARG A 315 25.55 -11.17 2.87
CA ARG A 315 25.79 -10.08 3.81
C ARG A 315 24.81 -8.95 3.52
N LEU A 316 24.05 -8.56 4.53
CA LEU A 316 23.10 -7.46 4.51
C LEU A 316 23.79 -6.20 5.06
N SER A 317 23.84 -5.12 4.27
CA SER A 317 24.34 -3.84 4.76
C SER A 317 23.48 -2.68 4.26
N GLY A 318 23.32 -1.63 5.08
CA GLY A 318 22.44 -0.51 4.72
C GLY A 318 20.94 -0.84 4.76
N GLY A 319 20.10 0.20 4.92
CA GLY A 319 18.66 0.04 5.11
C GLY A 319 18.27 -0.32 6.55
N ASP A 320 16.99 -0.16 6.87
CA ASP A 320 16.43 -0.65 8.14
C ASP A 320 15.95 -2.10 7.92
N VAL A 321 16.56 -3.04 8.62
CA VAL A 321 16.20 -4.46 8.58
C VAL A 321 15.03 -4.77 9.51
N LEU A 322 14.64 -3.81 10.36
CA LEU A 322 13.53 -3.93 11.30
C LEU A 322 12.20 -4.02 10.52
N GLY A 323 11.51 -5.15 10.68
CA GLY A 323 10.21 -5.43 10.05
C GLY A 323 10.27 -6.41 8.88
N LEU A 324 11.46 -6.84 8.45
CA LEU A 324 11.63 -7.90 7.44
C LEU A 324 11.60 -9.29 8.09
N ASP A 325 10.98 -10.26 7.41
CA ASP A 325 10.93 -11.65 7.86
C ASP A 325 12.13 -12.47 7.35
N LEU A 326 13.28 -12.25 8.00
CA LEU A 326 14.58 -12.81 7.60
C LEU A 326 15.07 -13.98 8.44
N GLY A 327 14.36 -14.34 9.52
CA GLY A 327 14.92 -15.20 10.58
C GLY A 327 14.20 -16.54 10.79
N THR A 328 13.27 -16.94 9.93
CA THR A 328 12.40 -18.08 10.19
C THR A 328 12.33 -19.10 9.04
N GLY A 329 12.03 -20.35 9.35
CA GLY A 329 11.91 -21.45 8.38
C GLY A 329 13.22 -21.66 7.61
N ARG A 330 13.14 -21.58 6.28
CA ARG A 330 14.28 -21.74 5.37
C ARG A 330 15.38 -20.69 5.47
N GLN A 331 15.15 -19.60 6.22
CA GLN A 331 16.09 -18.49 6.38
C GLN A 331 16.56 -18.34 7.83
N ARG A 332 17.84 -18.04 8.00
CA ARG A 332 18.43 -17.71 9.31
C ARG A 332 19.31 -16.47 9.19
N LEU A 333 19.02 -15.46 9.98
CA LEU A 333 19.83 -14.26 10.12
C LEU A 333 20.73 -14.38 11.36
N ALA A 334 22.03 -14.21 11.19
CA ALA A 334 23.01 -14.15 12.27
C ALA A 334 23.92 -12.93 12.07
N GLY A 335 23.76 -11.91 12.91
CA GLY A 335 24.42 -10.62 12.71
C GLY A 335 23.92 -9.96 11.42
N ASP A 336 24.85 -9.67 10.50
CA ASP A 336 24.58 -9.14 9.17
C ASP A 336 24.43 -10.23 8.09
N THR A 337 24.61 -11.50 8.47
CA THR A 337 24.69 -12.61 7.51
C THR A 337 23.39 -13.39 7.48
N LEU A 338 22.71 -13.36 6.33
CA LEU A 338 21.51 -14.13 6.03
C LEU A 338 21.90 -15.41 5.31
N VAL A 339 21.43 -16.56 5.81
CA VAL A 339 21.58 -17.86 5.16
C VAL A 339 20.21 -18.38 4.77
N VAL A 340 20.01 -18.62 3.47
CA VAL A 340 18.82 -19.25 2.90
C VAL A 340 19.18 -20.67 2.49
N ARG A 341 18.40 -21.67 2.89
CA ARG A 341 18.57 -23.07 2.50
C ARG A 341 17.33 -23.57 1.76
N GLN A 342 17.53 -24.46 0.80
CA GLN A 342 16.41 -25.21 0.22
C GLN A 342 15.92 -26.25 1.22
N GLU A 343 14.60 -26.41 1.29
CA GLU A 343 13.94 -27.41 2.11
C GLU A 343 14.37 -28.83 1.67
N THR A 344 14.63 -29.69 2.65
CA THR A 344 15.07 -31.08 2.43
C THR A 344 13.90 -31.99 2.10
N ALA A 345 14.16 -33.16 1.51
CA ALA A 345 13.13 -34.17 1.23
C ALA A 345 12.31 -34.55 2.48
N ALA A 346 12.93 -34.57 3.66
CA ALA A 346 12.23 -34.86 4.91
C ALA A 346 11.23 -33.75 5.31
N GLN A 347 11.50 -32.49 4.94
CA GLN A 347 10.59 -31.36 5.18
C GLN A 347 9.44 -31.30 4.17
N LEU A 348 9.58 -31.96 3.03
CA LEU A 348 8.50 -32.12 2.04
C LEU A 348 7.50 -33.23 2.44
N ALA A 349 7.84 -34.08 3.41
CA ALA A 349 6.95 -35.13 3.88
C ALA A 349 5.84 -34.52 4.75
N ALA A 350 4.60 -34.58 4.25
CA ALA A 350 3.45 -34.04 4.94
C ALA A 350 3.14 -34.80 6.25
N ARG A 351 2.83 -34.07 7.32
CA ARG A 351 2.45 -34.65 8.63
C ARG A 351 0.95 -34.81 8.83
N TYR A 352 0.15 -34.62 7.78
CA TYR A 352 -1.31 -34.66 7.82
C TYR A 352 -1.87 -34.97 6.43
N THR A 353 -3.18 -35.23 6.35
CA THR A 353 -3.90 -35.44 5.09
C THR A 353 -4.85 -34.27 4.83
N LEU A 354 -5.09 -33.93 3.57
CA LEU A 354 -6.06 -32.90 3.20
C LEU A 354 -7.51 -33.31 3.54
N PRO A 355 -8.37 -32.35 3.94
CA PRO A 355 -8.04 -30.96 4.26
C PRO A 355 -7.32 -30.85 5.62
N ALA A 356 -6.45 -29.86 5.78
CA ALA A 356 -5.87 -29.53 7.07
C ALA A 356 -6.97 -29.20 8.09
N ARG A 357 -6.85 -29.72 9.32
CA ARG A 357 -7.83 -29.55 10.40
C ARG A 357 -7.28 -28.77 11.60
N ASP A 358 -6.01 -28.39 11.56
CA ASP A 358 -5.41 -27.59 12.62
C ASP A 358 -5.97 -26.17 12.58
N THR A 359 -6.67 -25.79 13.66
CA THR A 359 -7.27 -24.47 13.80
C THR A 359 -6.25 -23.34 13.76
N SER A 360 -4.97 -23.58 14.10
CA SER A 360 -3.93 -22.54 13.99
C SER A 360 -3.61 -22.18 12.54
N LEU A 361 -4.02 -23.01 11.57
CA LEU A 361 -3.81 -22.80 10.15
C LEU A 361 -5.03 -22.22 9.43
N GLN A 362 -6.14 -21.99 10.14
CA GLN A 362 -7.42 -21.57 9.53
C GLN A 362 -7.28 -20.30 8.70
N ALA A 363 -6.53 -19.30 9.17
CA ALA A 363 -6.29 -18.05 8.43
C ALA A 363 -5.60 -18.26 7.06
N TYR A 364 -4.91 -19.40 6.88
CA TYR A 364 -4.25 -19.78 5.64
C TYR A 364 -5.10 -20.70 4.75
N LEU A 365 -6.35 -20.96 5.13
CA LEU A 365 -7.36 -21.69 4.37
C LEU A 365 -8.50 -20.76 3.89
N GLU A 366 -8.80 -19.71 4.67
CA GLU A 366 -9.84 -18.73 4.34
C GLU A 366 -9.52 -17.90 3.07
N PRO A 367 -10.54 -17.40 2.36
CA PRO A 367 -10.33 -16.44 1.29
C PRO A 367 -9.76 -15.12 1.85
N ALA A 368 -9.08 -14.38 0.99
CA ALA A 368 -8.55 -13.05 1.29
C ALA A 368 -8.77 -12.13 0.10
N PRO A 369 -8.62 -10.79 0.23
CA PRO A 369 -8.60 -9.90 -0.91
C PRO A 369 -7.67 -10.47 -1.98
N LEU A 370 -8.14 -10.55 -3.23
CA LEU A 370 -7.39 -11.06 -4.38
C LEU A 370 -7.07 -12.58 -4.38
N ILE A 371 -7.41 -13.31 -3.31
CA ILE A 371 -7.27 -14.76 -3.14
C ILE A 371 -8.66 -15.35 -2.87
N GLN A 372 -9.51 -15.37 -3.89
CA GLN A 372 -10.91 -15.80 -3.78
C GLN A 372 -11.04 -17.33 -3.78
N SER A 373 -10.45 -18.01 -2.79
CA SER A 373 -10.43 -19.48 -2.67
C SER A 373 -11.82 -20.12 -2.49
N ASP A 374 -12.79 -19.36 -2.00
CA ASP A 374 -14.19 -19.74 -1.84
C ASP A 374 -14.99 -19.68 -3.16
N HIS A 375 -14.47 -19.00 -4.18
CA HIS A 375 -15.17 -18.80 -5.45
C HIS A 375 -15.47 -20.14 -6.15
N PRO A 376 -16.71 -20.37 -6.65
CA PRO A 376 -17.11 -21.66 -7.21
C PRO A 376 -16.21 -22.17 -8.34
N ARG A 377 -15.72 -21.28 -9.21
CA ARG A 377 -14.79 -21.64 -10.30
C ARG A 377 -13.44 -22.12 -9.80
N ILE A 378 -12.91 -21.51 -8.73
CA ILE A 378 -11.64 -21.90 -8.10
C ILE A 378 -11.81 -23.26 -7.42
N ARG A 379 -12.87 -23.44 -6.62
CA ARG A 379 -13.19 -24.73 -5.97
C ARG A 379 -13.43 -25.86 -6.97
N ALA A 380 -14.04 -25.57 -8.12
CA ALA A 380 -14.24 -26.56 -9.17
C ALA A 380 -12.89 -26.96 -9.82
N HIS A 381 -12.03 -25.99 -10.14
CA HIS A 381 -10.72 -26.27 -10.73
C HIS A 381 -9.78 -26.99 -9.76
N ALA A 382 -9.72 -26.55 -8.50
CA ALA A 382 -8.90 -27.22 -7.48
C ALA A 382 -9.29 -28.70 -7.33
N ARG A 383 -10.59 -29.00 -7.28
CA ARG A 383 -11.10 -30.39 -7.26
C ARG A 383 -10.77 -31.17 -8.54
N ALA A 384 -10.83 -30.53 -9.70
CA ALA A 384 -10.50 -31.18 -10.97
C ALA A 384 -9.00 -31.52 -11.08
N ILE A 385 -8.12 -30.66 -10.54
CA ILE A 385 -6.67 -30.85 -10.56
C ILE A 385 -6.22 -31.89 -9.53
N VAL A 386 -6.70 -31.76 -8.29
CA VAL A 386 -6.27 -32.60 -7.15
C VAL A 386 -6.99 -33.96 -7.14
N GLY A 387 -8.23 -34.02 -7.60
CA GLY A 387 -9.01 -35.26 -7.63
C GLY A 387 -9.25 -35.82 -6.23
N ARG A 388 -8.79 -37.06 -6.00
CA ARG A 388 -8.88 -37.77 -4.71
C ARG A 388 -7.56 -37.77 -3.93
N GLU A 389 -6.56 -37.01 -4.39
CA GLU A 389 -5.28 -36.94 -3.71
C GLU A 389 -5.44 -36.35 -2.31
N GLY A 390 -4.98 -37.10 -1.32
CA GLY A 390 -5.06 -36.75 0.09
C GLY A 390 -3.72 -36.29 0.67
N ASP A 391 -2.62 -36.60 0.00
CA ASP A 391 -1.28 -36.17 0.39
C ASP A 391 -1.06 -34.68 0.05
N PRO A 392 -0.81 -33.82 1.05
CA PRO A 392 -0.62 -32.39 0.84
C PRO A 392 0.53 -32.03 -0.12
N ALA A 393 1.65 -32.77 -0.08
CA ALA A 393 2.81 -32.48 -0.92
C ALA A 393 2.50 -32.79 -2.39
N ARG A 394 1.86 -33.94 -2.64
CA ARG A 394 1.43 -34.36 -3.98
C ARG A 394 0.35 -33.45 -4.53
N ALA A 395 -0.63 -33.05 -3.72
CA ALA A 395 -1.64 -32.08 -4.12
C ALA A 395 -1.01 -30.72 -4.47
N GLY A 396 -0.06 -30.24 -3.65
CA GLY A 396 0.69 -29.02 -3.92
C GLY A 396 1.46 -29.06 -5.24
N GLU A 397 2.06 -30.21 -5.58
CA GLU A 397 2.79 -30.44 -6.83
C GLU A 397 1.87 -30.51 -8.06
N LEU A 398 0.69 -31.13 -7.93
CA LEU A 398 -0.32 -31.18 -9.01
C LEU A 398 -0.84 -29.79 -9.35
N LEU A 399 -1.16 -29.00 -8.32
CA LEU A 399 -1.57 -27.60 -8.46
C LEU A 399 -0.46 -26.76 -9.09
N LEU A 400 0.79 -26.97 -8.67
CA LEU A 400 1.95 -26.26 -9.16
C LEU A 400 2.11 -26.48 -10.66
N ARG A 401 2.18 -27.75 -11.08
CA ARG A 401 2.32 -28.13 -12.49
C ARG A 401 1.19 -27.54 -13.33
N TRP A 402 -0.04 -27.65 -12.84
CA TRP A 402 -1.17 -27.08 -13.56
C TRP A 402 -1.03 -25.56 -13.76
N VAL A 403 -0.65 -24.80 -12.73
CA VAL A 403 -0.46 -23.34 -12.87
C VAL A 403 0.70 -23.02 -13.82
N ALA A 404 1.85 -23.68 -13.66
CA ALA A 404 3.03 -23.45 -14.49
C ALA A 404 2.80 -23.77 -15.97
N ASP A 405 2.01 -24.81 -16.27
CA ASP A 405 1.73 -25.27 -17.63
C ASP A 405 0.58 -24.50 -18.31
N HIS A 406 -0.34 -23.91 -17.54
CA HIS A 406 -1.57 -23.32 -18.08
C HIS A 406 -1.67 -21.81 -17.87
N VAL A 407 -0.67 -21.15 -17.31
CA VAL A 407 -0.65 -19.69 -17.16
C VAL A 407 0.58 -19.14 -17.87
N ASP A 408 0.37 -18.39 -18.96
CA ASP A 408 1.48 -17.78 -19.67
C ASP A 408 2.10 -16.66 -18.80
N LYS A 409 3.42 -16.70 -18.63
CA LYS A 409 4.15 -15.61 -17.99
C LYS A 409 4.16 -14.37 -18.90
N THR A 410 3.52 -13.31 -18.45
CA THR A 410 3.51 -12.01 -19.13
C THR A 410 3.93 -10.90 -18.17
N VAL A 411 4.69 -9.92 -18.65
CA VAL A 411 4.96 -8.70 -17.87
C VAL A 411 3.72 -7.83 -17.92
N ALA A 412 2.85 -7.97 -16.93
CA ALA A 412 1.70 -7.13 -16.73
C ALA A 412 1.68 -6.75 -15.25
N VAL A 413 1.98 -5.48 -14.93
CA VAL A 413 1.66 -4.96 -13.59
C VAL A 413 0.14 -4.96 -13.55
N ARG A 414 -0.52 -5.78 -12.72
CA ARG A 414 -2.00 -5.86 -12.54
C ARG A 414 -2.34 -6.13 -11.08
N LEU A 415 -3.50 -5.71 -10.57
CA LEU A 415 -3.95 -6.21 -9.27
C LEU A 415 -4.35 -7.69 -9.46
N PRO A 416 -3.66 -8.62 -8.80
CA PRO A 416 -3.73 -10.01 -9.19
C PRO A 416 -5.02 -10.63 -8.63
N SER A 417 -6.04 -10.91 -9.45
CA SER A 417 -7.28 -11.56 -8.98
C SER A 417 -7.25 -13.03 -9.36
N ALA A 418 -7.23 -13.95 -8.39
CA ALA A 418 -7.14 -15.39 -8.66
C ALA A 418 -8.20 -15.87 -9.67
N VAL A 419 -9.45 -15.37 -9.56
CA VAL A 419 -10.53 -15.71 -10.50
C VAL A 419 -10.26 -15.20 -11.92
N GLN A 420 -9.70 -13.99 -12.04
CA GLN A 420 -9.37 -13.42 -13.35
C GLN A 420 -8.17 -14.11 -13.99
N VAL A 421 -7.13 -14.41 -13.21
CA VAL A 421 -5.95 -15.14 -13.69
C VAL A 421 -6.39 -16.54 -14.14
N LEU A 422 -7.27 -17.19 -13.39
CA LEU A 422 -7.93 -18.42 -13.83
C LEU A 422 -8.62 -18.18 -15.18
N ALA A 423 -9.51 -17.19 -15.32
CA ALA A 423 -10.23 -16.99 -16.58
C ALA A 423 -9.32 -16.70 -17.79
N ARG A 424 -8.25 -15.92 -17.60
CA ARG A 424 -7.39 -15.41 -18.69
C ARG A 424 -6.22 -16.30 -19.04
N ARG A 425 -5.74 -17.12 -18.09
CA ARG A 425 -4.57 -18.00 -18.25
C ARG A 425 -3.27 -17.25 -18.59
N ARG A 426 -3.11 -16.01 -18.09
CA ARG A 426 -1.92 -15.18 -18.28
C ARG A 426 -1.66 -14.30 -17.07
N GLY A 427 -0.40 -14.08 -16.71
CA GLY A 427 -0.06 -13.10 -15.68
C GLY A 427 1.42 -13.01 -15.28
N ASP A 428 1.73 -12.11 -14.37
CA ASP A 428 3.06 -11.94 -13.77
C ASP A 428 3.31 -12.88 -12.56
N CYS A 429 4.43 -12.71 -11.85
CA CYS A 429 4.76 -13.52 -10.67
C CYS A 429 3.75 -13.40 -9.52
N ASN A 430 3.13 -12.22 -9.35
CA ASN A 430 2.10 -12.02 -8.34
C ASN A 430 0.84 -12.79 -8.72
N GLU A 431 0.42 -12.72 -9.99
CA GLU A 431 -0.75 -13.39 -10.54
C GLU A 431 -0.65 -14.92 -10.46
N HIS A 432 0.52 -15.49 -10.79
CA HIS A 432 0.79 -16.93 -10.61
C HIS A 432 0.66 -17.33 -9.14
N THR A 433 1.24 -16.52 -8.24
CA THR A 433 1.25 -16.76 -6.80
C THR A 433 -0.15 -16.76 -6.21
N VAL A 434 -0.96 -15.72 -6.43
CA VAL A 434 -2.31 -15.67 -5.83
C VAL A 434 -3.24 -16.74 -6.42
N LEU A 435 -3.12 -17.09 -7.70
CA LEU A 435 -3.90 -18.18 -8.28
C LEU A 435 -3.52 -19.52 -7.64
N TYR A 436 -2.22 -19.81 -7.52
CA TYR A 436 -1.74 -21.01 -6.85
C TYR A 436 -2.24 -21.08 -5.40
N VAL A 437 -2.10 -20.00 -4.64
CA VAL A 437 -2.58 -19.94 -3.24
C VAL A 437 -4.09 -20.15 -3.18
N ALA A 438 -4.87 -19.51 -4.05
CA ALA A 438 -6.33 -19.67 -4.06
C ALA A 438 -6.75 -21.12 -4.35
N LEU A 439 -6.08 -21.79 -5.31
CA LEU A 439 -6.32 -23.20 -5.62
C LEU A 439 -5.91 -24.13 -4.47
N ALA A 440 -4.76 -23.88 -3.84
CA ALA A 440 -4.27 -24.65 -2.69
C ALA A 440 -5.25 -24.55 -1.51
N ARG A 441 -5.66 -23.33 -1.16
CA ARG A 441 -6.66 -23.08 -0.10
C ARG A 441 -7.97 -23.78 -0.39
N ALA A 442 -8.45 -23.72 -1.64
CA ALA A 442 -9.67 -24.39 -2.07
C ALA A 442 -9.59 -25.93 -2.01
N ALA A 443 -8.37 -26.50 -2.10
CA ALA A 443 -8.10 -27.92 -1.90
C ALA A 443 -7.90 -28.31 -0.41
N GLY A 444 -7.98 -27.35 0.52
CA GLY A 444 -7.75 -27.57 1.95
C GLY A 444 -6.26 -27.62 2.34
N LEU A 445 -5.37 -27.14 1.46
CA LEU A 445 -3.93 -27.01 1.70
C LEU A 445 -3.64 -25.59 2.22
N PRO A 446 -3.19 -25.41 3.48
CA PRO A 446 -2.84 -24.11 4.02
C PRO A 446 -1.72 -23.49 3.19
N ALA A 447 -1.98 -22.31 2.64
CA ALA A 447 -1.07 -21.64 1.73
C ALA A 447 -1.04 -20.13 1.98
N ARG A 448 0.10 -19.50 1.74
CA ARG A 448 0.26 -18.05 1.84
C ARG A 448 1.14 -17.49 0.71
N PRO A 449 0.82 -16.29 0.22
CA PRO A 449 1.72 -15.55 -0.66
C PRO A 449 2.92 -15.01 0.12
N VAL A 450 4.05 -14.93 -0.58
CA VAL A 450 5.34 -14.45 -0.12
C VAL A 450 5.91 -13.52 -1.18
N ALA A 451 6.65 -12.50 -0.76
CA ALA A 451 7.48 -11.73 -1.68
C ALA A 451 8.83 -11.40 -1.08
N GLY A 452 9.75 -11.11 -1.98
CA GLY A 452 11.11 -10.75 -1.65
C GLY A 452 11.96 -10.62 -2.89
N LEU A 453 13.13 -11.22 -2.86
CA LEU A 453 14.12 -11.08 -3.92
C LEU A 453 14.45 -12.44 -4.52
N LEU A 454 14.53 -12.49 -5.84
CA LEU A 454 15.05 -13.62 -6.58
C LEU A 454 16.39 -13.24 -7.19
N LEU A 455 17.41 -14.04 -6.91
CA LEU A 455 18.73 -13.90 -7.52
C LEU A 455 18.72 -14.54 -8.92
N VAL A 456 18.78 -13.71 -9.98
CA VAL A 456 18.82 -14.14 -11.38
C VAL A 456 20.01 -13.45 -12.06
N ASP A 457 20.86 -14.24 -12.74
CA ASP A 457 22.00 -13.74 -13.53
C ASP A 457 22.84 -12.66 -12.82
N GLY A 458 23.04 -12.82 -11.51
CA GLY A 458 23.87 -11.90 -10.74
C GLY A 458 23.19 -10.62 -10.26
N ARG A 459 21.85 -10.56 -10.31
CA ARG A 459 21.06 -9.42 -9.84
C ARG A 459 19.87 -9.90 -9.02
N PHE A 460 19.49 -9.10 -8.02
CA PHE A 460 18.30 -9.35 -7.22
C PHE A 460 17.11 -8.61 -7.83
N TYR A 461 16.08 -9.35 -8.17
CA TYR A 461 14.82 -8.82 -8.68
C TYR A 461 13.72 -9.03 -7.66
N TYR A 462 12.79 -8.08 -7.57
CA TYR A 462 11.52 -8.33 -6.89
C TYR A 462 10.88 -9.59 -7.48
N HIS A 463 10.41 -10.47 -6.60
CA HIS A 463 9.69 -11.68 -7.00
C HIS A 463 8.66 -12.07 -5.94
N ALA A 464 7.56 -12.66 -6.39
CA ALA A 464 6.52 -13.21 -5.54
C ALA A 464 6.33 -14.70 -5.82
N TRP A 465 6.18 -15.48 -4.75
CA TRP A 465 5.96 -16.92 -4.78
C TRP A 465 5.04 -17.35 -3.62
N ALA A 466 4.74 -18.64 -3.51
CA ALA A 466 3.87 -19.17 -2.47
C ALA A 466 4.65 -19.97 -1.41
N GLU A 467 4.08 -20.11 -0.22
CA GLU A 467 4.48 -21.14 0.73
C GLU A 467 3.27 -22.00 1.09
N ILE A 468 3.46 -23.31 1.13
CA ILE A 468 2.46 -24.29 1.59
C ILE A 468 2.93 -24.92 2.90
N TYR A 469 1.99 -25.33 3.74
CA TYR A 469 2.32 -26.00 5.00
C TYR A 469 2.30 -27.51 4.82
N LEU A 470 3.41 -28.21 5.10
CA LEU A 470 3.51 -29.68 5.09
C LEU A 470 3.82 -30.24 6.49
N GLY A 471 3.73 -29.41 7.53
CA GLY A 471 4.31 -29.68 8.85
C GLY A 471 5.43 -28.69 9.18
N ASP A 472 5.96 -28.05 8.14
CA ASP A 472 6.64 -26.75 8.16
C ASP A 472 6.23 -25.98 6.89
N TRP A 473 6.56 -24.70 6.79
CA TRP A 473 6.33 -23.90 5.59
C TRP A 473 7.39 -24.20 4.53
N VAL A 474 6.92 -24.63 3.35
CA VAL A 474 7.75 -25.00 2.20
C VAL A 474 7.49 -24.04 1.05
N ALA A 475 8.56 -23.47 0.49
CA ALA A 475 8.46 -22.56 -0.64
C ALA A 475 8.06 -23.28 -1.94
N VAL A 476 7.10 -22.71 -2.67
CA VAL A 476 6.62 -23.15 -3.98
C VAL A 476 6.65 -21.97 -4.94
N ASP A 477 7.31 -22.12 -6.08
CA ASP A 477 7.31 -21.10 -7.12
C ASP A 477 6.46 -21.55 -8.33
N PRO A 478 5.22 -21.03 -8.45
CA PRO A 478 4.35 -21.33 -9.58
C PRO A 478 4.75 -20.65 -10.91
N THR A 479 5.58 -19.62 -10.89
CA THR A 479 6.11 -18.97 -12.10
C THR A 479 7.23 -19.79 -12.74
N PHE A 480 8.05 -20.47 -11.94
CA PHE A 480 9.17 -21.30 -12.42
C PHE A 480 8.95 -22.80 -12.24
N GLY A 481 7.79 -23.23 -11.74
CA GLY A 481 7.47 -24.65 -11.57
C GLY A 481 8.29 -25.36 -10.51
N GLN A 482 8.73 -24.65 -9.45
CA GLN A 482 9.63 -25.22 -8.43
C GLN A 482 8.89 -25.61 -7.14
N LEU A 483 9.13 -26.84 -6.67
CA LEU A 483 8.77 -27.31 -5.34
C LEU A 483 9.83 -28.31 -4.83
N PRO A 484 10.59 -27.99 -3.78
CA PRO A 484 10.68 -26.68 -3.14
C PRO A 484 11.38 -25.66 -4.06
N ALA A 485 11.02 -24.39 -3.96
CA ALA A 485 11.77 -23.31 -4.60
C ALA A 485 13.22 -23.30 -4.12
N ASP A 486 14.18 -23.03 -5.00
CA ASP A 486 15.61 -23.05 -4.65
C ASP A 486 16.00 -21.92 -3.68
N ALA A 487 17.24 -21.94 -3.17
CA ALA A 487 17.76 -20.96 -2.21
C ALA A 487 18.00 -19.57 -2.81
N ALA A 488 17.81 -19.36 -4.11
CA ALA A 488 17.87 -18.04 -4.72
C ALA A 488 16.71 -17.12 -4.31
N HIS A 489 15.67 -17.70 -3.69
CA HIS A 489 14.47 -17.02 -3.21
C HIS A 489 14.67 -16.48 -1.78
N VAL A 490 14.97 -15.19 -1.67
CA VAL A 490 15.15 -14.49 -0.41
C VAL A 490 13.84 -13.84 0.02
N ARG A 491 13.14 -14.45 0.97
CA ARG A 491 11.91 -13.92 1.57
C ARG A 491 12.19 -12.64 2.32
N LEU A 492 11.38 -11.61 2.05
CA LEU A 492 11.41 -10.35 2.78
C LEU A 492 10.13 -10.13 3.59
N VAL A 493 8.96 -10.49 3.04
CA VAL A 493 7.66 -10.38 3.72
C VAL A 493 6.74 -11.56 3.38
N ARG A 494 5.72 -11.74 4.23
CA ARG A 494 4.60 -12.67 4.03
C ARG A 494 3.30 -11.89 4.00
N GLY A 495 2.29 -12.41 3.30
CA GLY A 495 0.97 -11.80 3.26
C GLY A 495 0.59 -11.36 1.85
N GLY A 496 -0.65 -10.89 1.68
CA GLY A 496 -1.16 -10.49 0.36
C GLY A 496 -0.52 -9.22 -0.18
N LEU A 497 -1.07 -8.68 -1.27
CA LEU A 497 -0.54 -7.53 -1.99
C LEU A 497 -0.19 -6.31 -1.12
N ALA A 498 -0.91 -6.09 -0.01
CA ALA A 498 -0.61 -5.04 0.97
C ALA A 498 0.83 -5.14 1.51
N SER A 499 1.28 -6.33 1.86
CA SER A 499 2.63 -6.60 2.35
C SER A 499 3.67 -6.47 1.23
N HIS A 500 3.30 -6.84 0.01
CA HIS A 500 4.16 -6.76 -1.17
C HIS A 500 4.44 -5.31 -1.59
N VAL A 501 3.46 -4.42 -1.48
CA VAL A 501 3.64 -2.97 -1.72
C VAL A 501 4.58 -2.35 -0.67
N GLU A 502 4.60 -2.87 0.56
CA GLU A 502 5.53 -2.43 1.60
C GLU A 502 7.01 -2.79 1.26
N LEU A 503 7.26 -3.73 0.33
CA LEU A 503 8.61 -4.10 -0.16
C LEU A 503 9.26 -3.11 -1.13
N ALA A 504 8.51 -2.17 -1.71
CA ALA A 504 9.09 -1.16 -2.61
C ALA A 504 10.16 -0.29 -1.91
N ARG A 505 10.30 -0.42 -0.58
CA ARG A 505 11.04 0.52 0.29
C ARG A 505 12.34 -0.02 0.89
N PRO A 506 12.41 -1.26 1.44
CA PRO A 506 13.69 -1.83 1.89
C PRO A 506 14.63 -2.07 0.72
N ILE A 507 14.08 -2.46 -0.43
CA ILE A 507 14.83 -2.82 -1.64
C ILE A 507 15.74 -1.66 -2.09
N GLY A 508 15.26 -0.41 -2.07
CA GLY A 508 16.07 0.73 -2.54
C GLY A 508 17.26 1.13 -1.65
N ARG A 509 17.36 0.63 -0.41
CA ARG A 509 18.44 0.99 0.56
C ARG A 509 19.25 -0.19 1.08
N LEU A 510 18.73 -1.40 0.91
CA LEU A 510 19.39 -2.64 1.30
C LEU A 510 20.48 -2.96 0.27
N LYS A 511 21.72 -3.07 0.73
CA LYS A 511 22.83 -3.61 -0.06
C LYS A 511 22.98 -5.09 0.28
N LEU A 512 23.06 -5.89 -0.77
CA LEU A 512 23.22 -7.33 -0.69
C LEU A 512 24.53 -7.72 -1.35
N GLU A 513 25.37 -8.40 -0.58
CA GLU A 513 26.62 -8.99 -1.08
C GLU A 513 26.50 -10.51 -0.94
N VAL A 514 26.68 -11.24 -2.05
CA VAL A 514 26.71 -12.71 -2.03
C VAL A 514 28.07 -13.17 -1.51
N LEU A 515 28.08 -14.07 -0.52
CA LEU A 515 29.28 -14.57 0.17
C LEU A 515 29.77 -15.92 -0.36
#